data_AF-A0A822A778-F1
#
_entry.id   AF-A0A822A778-F1
#
_cell.length_a   1.000
_cell.length_b   1.000
_cell.length_c   1.000
_cell.angle_alpha   90.00
_cell.angle_beta   90.00
_cell.angle_gamma   90.00
#
_symmetry.space_group_name_H-M   'P 1'
#
loop_
_entity.id
_entity.type
_entity.pdbx_description
1 polymer ?
#
loop_
_entity_poly.entity_id
_entity_poly.type
_entity_poly.pdbx_seq_one_letter_code
_entity_poly.pdbx_strand_id
1 'polypeptide(L)'
;MRECLSIHIGQAGVQIGNTCWELFCLEHGIQPDGKMSSDNIISEIRNGAYRQLFHPDQMITGKEDAANNYARGHYTVGKDIIDLVLDRMRKMTDQCTGLQGFLIFHSFG
;
A
#
# COMPACT_ATOMS: atom_id res chain seq x y z
N MET A 1 10.40 15.32 -10.40
CA MET A 1 10.78 14.02 -9.79
C MET A 1 10.04 12.94 -10.56
N ARG A 2 10.36 11.65 -10.39
CA ARG A 2 9.64 10.55 -11.06
C ARG A 2 9.00 9.70 -9.97
N GLU A 3 7.68 9.69 -9.92
CA GLU A 3 6.92 9.01 -8.86
C GLU A 3 6.27 7.73 -9.37
N CYS A 4 6.17 6.71 -8.49
CA CYS A 4 5.49 5.45 -8.73
C CYS A 4 4.49 5.19 -7.59
N LEU A 5 3.33 4.61 -7.91
CA LEU A 5 2.33 4.22 -6.92
C LEU A 5 2.29 2.70 -6.75
N SER A 6 2.51 2.21 -5.53
CA SER A 6 2.35 0.80 -5.19
C SER A 6 0.92 0.52 -4.69
N ILE A 7 0.26 -0.46 -5.31
CA ILE A 7 -1.12 -0.87 -5.02
C ILE A 7 -1.09 -2.30 -4.51
N HIS A 8 -1.58 -2.51 -3.28
CA HIS A 8 -1.54 -3.81 -2.61
C HIS A 8 -2.99 -4.32 -2.43
N ILE A 9 -3.31 -5.43 -3.09
CA ILE A 9 -4.69 -5.95 -3.18
C ILE A 9 -4.78 -7.33 -2.53
N GLY A 10 -5.79 -7.51 -1.69
CA GLY A 10 -6.06 -8.78 -1.00
C GLY A 10 -5.04 -9.10 0.09
N GLN A 11 -5.28 -10.19 0.82
CA GLN A 11 -4.47 -10.57 1.98
C GLN A 11 -2.98 -10.72 1.62
N ALA A 12 -2.67 -11.48 0.56
CA ALA A 12 -1.30 -11.72 0.15
C ALA A 12 -0.61 -10.42 -0.29
N GLY A 13 -1.26 -9.62 -1.13
CA GLY A 13 -0.70 -8.36 -1.64
C GLY A 13 -0.40 -7.36 -0.53
N VAL A 14 -1.31 -7.23 0.45
CA VAL A 14 -1.15 -6.34 1.61
C VAL A 14 -0.06 -6.83 2.56
N GLN A 15 0.01 -8.13 2.85
CA GLN A 15 1.06 -8.68 3.71
C GLN A 15 2.45 -8.52 3.09
N ILE A 16 2.59 -8.81 1.79
CA ILE A 16 3.84 -8.57 1.05
C ILE A 16 4.17 -7.07 1.06
N GLY A 17 3.19 -6.20 0.81
CA GLY A 17 3.36 -4.76 0.85
C GLY A 17 3.91 -4.27 2.18
N ASN A 18 3.36 -4.74 3.30
CA ASN A 18 3.82 -4.37 4.63
C ASN A 18 5.30 -4.73 4.84
N THR A 19 5.72 -5.93 4.42
CA THR A 19 7.13 -6.34 4.50
C THR A 19 8.03 -5.56 3.54
N CYS A 20 7.57 -5.27 2.31
CA CYS A 20 8.33 -4.47 1.35
C CYS A 20 8.57 -3.04 1.88
N TRP A 21 7.54 -2.41 2.45
CA TRP A 21 7.66 -1.05 2.98
C TRP A 21 8.52 -0.97 4.24
N GLU A 22 8.47 -1.99 5.10
CA GLU A 22 9.40 -2.10 6.24
C GLU A 22 10.86 -2.09 5.75
N LEU A 23 11.18 -2.89 4.72
CA LEU A 23 12.51 -2.91 4.14
C LEU A 23 12.89 -1.57 3.48
N PHE A 24 12.00 -0.96 2.70
CA PHE A 24 12.28 0.34 2.08
C PHE A 24 12.56 1.43 3.11
N CYS A 25 11.79 1.47 4.19
CA CYS A 25 12.04 2.41 5.27
C CYS A 25 13.42 2.20 5.91
N LEU A 26 13.79 0.94 6.18
CA LEU A 26 15.12 0.63 6.70
C LEU A 26 16.22 1.07 5.74
N GLU A 27 16.13 0.72 4.46
CA GLU A 27 17.13 1.08 3.43
C GLU A 27 17.33 2.59 3.26
N HIS A 28 16.26 3.37 3.48
CA HIS A 28 16.28 4.83 3.34
C HIS A 28 16.40 5.57 4.67
N GLY A 29 16.61 4.86 5.79
CA GLY A 29 16.73 5.46 7.12
C GLY A 29 15.46 6.18 7.59
N ILE A 30 14.29 5.75 7.14
CA ILE A 30 12.99 6.28 7.54
C ILE A 30 12.53 5.53 8.79
N GLN A 31 12.31 6.27 9.87
CA GLN A 31 11.78 5.73 11.12
C GLN A 31 10.29 5.38 11.01
N PRO A 32 9.77 4.56 11.92
CA PRO A 32 8.35 4.19 11.95
C PRO A 32 7.35 5.35 12.08
N ASP A 33 7.81 6.51 12.56
CA ASP A 33 7.03 7.76 12.64
C ASP A 33 7.08 8.59 11.35
N GLY A 34 7.75 8.08 10.31
CA GLY A 34 7.90 8.72 9.00
C GLY A 34 9.04 9.76 8.92
N LYS A 35 9.82 9.98 9.99
CA LYS A 35 10.96 10.91 9.96
C LYS A 35 12.21 10.23 9.45
N MET A 36 13.02 10.97 8.68
CA MET A 36 14.35 10.50 8.31
C MET A 36 15.29 10.62 9.51
N SER A 37 15.95 9.51 9.86
CA SER A 37 17.07 9.47 10.79
C SER A 37 18.23 10.27 10.21
N SER A 38 18.78 11.22 10.97
CA SER A 38 20.02 11.90 10.61
C SER A 38 21.27 11.04 10.81
N ASP A 39 21.14 9.86 11.43
CA ASP A 39 22.27 9.02 11.86
C ASP A 39 22.24 7.60 11.24
N ASN A 40 23.44 7.07 10.98
CA ASN A 40 23.75 5.85 10.22
C ASN A 40 22.91 4.59 10.59
N ILE A 41 22.52 3.86 9.53
CA ILE A 41 21.45 2.85 9.42
C ILE A 41 21.83 1.46 10.01
N ILE A 42 22.36 1.37 11.24
CA ILE A 42 22.63 0.05 11.85
C ILE A 42 22.17 0.00 13.30
N SER A 43 20.85 0.10 13.52
CA SER A 43 20.22 -0.53 14.69
C SER A 43 18.70 -0.40 14.60
N GLU A 44 18.02 -1.54 14.46
CA GLU A 44 16.67 -1.89 14.94
C GLU A 44 15.82 -2.59 13.87
N ILE A 45 15.79 -3.93 13.98
CA ILE A 45 14.74 -4.76 13.40
C ILE A 45 14.14 -5.58 14.54
N ARG A 46 12.99 -5.12 15.07
CA ARG A 46 11.95 -6.04 15.53
C ARG A 46 10.61 -5.37 15.81
N ASN A 47 9.58 -5.97 15.22
CA ASN A 47 8.14 -5.89 15.48
C ASN A 47 7.41 -4.67 14.90
N GLY A 48 6.27 -4.96 14.26
CA GLY A 48 5.50 -4.08 13.37
C GLY A 48 5.34 -2.65 13.87
N ALA A 49 6.21 -1.77 13.40
CA ALA A 49 6.35 -0.40 13.89
C ALA A 49 5.65 0.63 12.99
N TYR A 50 5.47 0.34 11.70
CA TYR A 50 5.10 1.32 10.65
C TYR A 50 3.60 1.61 10.51
N ARG A 51 2.78 1.35 11.53
CA ARG A 51 1.33 1.61 11.49
C ARG A 51 0.95 3.08 11.26
N GLN A 52 1.86 4.00 11.57
CA GLN A 52 1.67 5.45 11.42
C GLN A 52 2.21 5.98 10.08
N LEU A 53 2.89 5.14 9.30
CA LEU A 53 3.51 5.54 8.03
C LEU A 53 2.48 5.86 6.96
N PHE A 54 1.39 5.09 6.91
CA PHE A 54 0.36 5.22 5.87
C PHE A 54 -0.76 6.15 6.32
N HIS A 55 -1.18 7.04 5.42
CA HIS A 55 -2.35 7.86 5.69
C HIS A 55 -3.60 6.97 5.71
N PRO A 56 -4.52 7.11 6.69
CA PRO A 56 -5.70 6.24 6.80
C PRO A 56 -6.55 6.18 5.52
N ASP A 57 -6.63 7.27 4.76
CA ASP A 57 -7.35 7.30 3.49
C ASP A 57 -6.76 6.42 2.37
N GLN A 58 -5.51 5.98 2.51
CA GLN A 58 -4.84 5.04 1.60
C GLN A 58 -5.14 3.58 1.99
N MET A 59 -5.72 3.34 3.17
CA MET A 59 -6.13 2.02 3.65
C MET A 59 -7.64 1.84 3.44
N ILE A 60 -7.99 1.07 2.41
CA ILE A 60 -9.39 0.86 2.00
C ILE A 60 -9.81 -0.57 2.36
N THR A 61 -10.92 -0.72 3.06
CA THR A 61 -11.49 -2.02 3.43
C THR A 61 -12.97 -2.11 3.02
N GLY A 62 -13.35 -3.26 2.47
CA GLY A 62 -14.75 -3.59 2.19
C GLY A 62 -15.44 -4.20 3.42
N LYS A 63 -16.77 -4.25 3.41
CA LYS A 63 -17.55 -4.93 4.46
C LYS A 63 -17.52 -6.45 4.32
N GLU A 64 -17.40 -6.95 3.09
CA GLU A 64 -17.39 -8.37 2.75
C GLU A 64 -16.13 -8.69 1.94
N ASP A 65 -15.65 -9.93 2.06
CA ASP A 65 -14.57 -10.46 1.24
C ASP A 65 -15.07 -11.12 -0.05
N ALA A 66 -14.13 -11.49 -0.92
CA ALA A 66 -14.42 -12.20 -2.16
C ALA A 66 -14.67 -13.71 -1.95
N ALA A 67 -14.48 -14.24 -0.73
CA ALA A 67 -14.62 -15.67 -0.40
C ALA A 67 -13.90 -16.62 -1.39
N ASN A 68 -12.66 -16.28 -1.78
CA ASN A 68 -11.85 -17.02 -2.78
C ASN A 68 -12.59 -17.25 -4.12
N ASN A 69 -13.49 -16.34 -4.49
CA ASN A 69 -14.26 -16.40 -5.73
C ASN A 69 -13.94 -15.18 -6.60
N TYR A 70 -13.26 -15.42 -7.72
CA TYR A 70 -12.92 -14.38 -8.68
C TYR A 70 -14.15 -13.60 -9.16
N ALA A 71 -15.25 -14.29 -9.48
CA ALA A 71 -16.46 -13.63 -9.96
C ALA A 71 -17.08 -12.72 -8.90
N ARG A 72 -17.01 -13.11 -7.62
CA ARG A 72 -17.45 -12.26 -6.51
C ARG A 72 -16.56 -11.03 -6.37
N GLY A 73 -15.24 -11.23 -6.42
CA GLY A 73 -14.28 -10.14 -6.38
C GLY A 73 -14.40 -9.18 -7.55
N HIS A 74 -14.70 -9.66 -8.76
CA HIS A 74 -14.70 -8.84 -9.96
C HIS A 74 -16.07 -8.24 -10.29
N TYR A 75 -17.16 -9.00 -10.20
CA TYR A 75 -18.47 -8.59 -10.72
C TYR A 75 -19.44 -8.11 -9.64
N THR A 76 -19.28 -8.53 -8.38
CA THR A 76 -20.22 -8.19 -7.30
C THR A 76 -19.56 -7.34 -6.21
N VAL A 77 -18.91 -7.95 -5.22
CA VAL A 77 -18.35 -7.23 -4.06
C VAL A 77 -17.33 -6.17 -4.46
N GLY A 78 -16.45 -6.46 -5.43
CA GLY A 78 -15.46 -5.47 -5.88
C GLY A 78 -16.07 -4.30 -6.64
N LYS A 79 -17.25 -4.49 -7.26
CA LYS A 79 -17.94 -3.41 -7.97
C LYS A 79 -18.43 -2.32 -7.01
N ASP A 80 -18.76 -2.67 -5.77
CA ASP A 80 -19.23 -1.71 -4.78
C ASP A 80 -18.09 -0.84 -4.22
N ILE A 81 -16.83 -1.26 -4.35
CA ILE A 81 -15.67 -0.56 -3.79
C ILE A 81 -14.76 0.08 -4.85
N ILE A 82 -14.88 -0.31 -6.11
CA ILE A 82 -13.96 0.13 -7.17
C ILE A 82 -13.95 1.65 -7.35
N ASP A 83 -15.11 2.31 -7.29
CA ASP A 83 -15.20 3.76 -7.46
C ASP A 83 -14.49 4.52 -6.32
N LEU A 84 -14.59 4.02 -5.09
CA LEU A 84 -13.85 4.55 -3.95
C LEU A 84 -12.35 4.38 -4.14
N VAL A 85 -11.90 3.19 -4.55
CA VAL A 85 -10.48 2.91 -4.81
C VAL A 85 -9.94 3.85 -5.89
N LEU A 86 -10.68 4.02 -6.99
CA LEU A 86 -10.29 4.90 -8.09
C LEU A 86 -10.21 6.37 -7.67
N ASP A 87 -11.13 6.86 -6.84
CA ASP A 87 -11.07 8.22 -6.31
C ASP A 87 -9.84 8.45 -5.42
N ARG A 88 -9.51 7.49 -4.54
CA ARG A 88 -8.31 7.58 -3.70
C ARG A 88 -7.03 7.48 -4.52
N MET A 89 -6.98 6.60 -5.52
CA MET A 89 -5.87 6.53 -6.45
C MET A 89 -5.68 7.86 -7.19
N ARG A 90 -6.76 8.47 -7.69
CA ARG A 90 -6.71 9.77 -8.36
C ARG A 90 -6.09 10.85 -7.47
N LYS A 91 -6.53 10.95 -6.22
CA LYS A 91 -5.97 11.92 -5.26
C LYS A 91 -4.46 11.75 -5.04
N MET A 92 -3.98 10.51 -5.03
CA MET A 92 -2.54 10.22 -4.94
C MET A 92 -1.81 10.58 -6.23
N THR A 93 -2.40 10.31 -7.40
CA THR A 93 -1.80 10.69 -8.68
C THR A 93 -1.75 12.21 -8.86
N ASP A 94 -2.74 12.95 -8.37
CA ASP A 94 -2.79 14.41 -8.44
C ASP A 94 -1.66 15.08 -7.61
N GLN A 95 -1.10 14.37 -6.62
CA GLN A 95 0.07 14.82 -5.86
C GLN A 95 1.40 14.59 -6.61
N CYS A 96 1.39 13.81 -7.69
CA CYS A 96 2.60 13.49 -8.45
C CYS A 96 2.88 14.57 -9.51
N THR A 97 4.15 14.96 -9.64
CA THR A 97 4.59 15.90 -10.69
C THR A 97 4.94 15.19 -12.00
N GLY A 98 5.24 13.89 -11.95
CA GLY A 98 5.63 13.07 -13.09
C GLY A 98 5.43 11.57 -12.83
N LEU A 99 4.17 11.16 -12.67
CA LEU A 99 3.79 9.76 -12.47
C LEU A 99 4.32 8.87 -13.60
N GLN A 100 5.08 7.84 -13.24
CA GLN A 100 5.61 6.87 -14.19
C GLN A 100 4.69 5.66 -14.40
N GLY A 101 3.98 5.25 -13.35
CA GLY A 101 3.10 4.10 -13.40
C GLY A 101 2.77 3.51 -12.04
N PHE A 102 2.27 2.28 -12.08
CA PHE A 102 1.75 1.56 -10.93
C PHE A 102 2.47 0.22 -10.77
N LEU A 103 2.75 -0.16 -9.53
CA LEU A 103 3.20 -1.50 -9.13
C LEU A 103 2.05 -2.20 -8.42
N ILE A 104 1.52 -3.28 -8.97
CA ILE A 104 0.33 -3.97 -8.43
C ILE A 104 0.75 -5.29 -7.80
N PHE A 105 0.44 -5.47 -6.51
CA PHE A 105 0.74 -6.66 -5.72
C PHE A 105 -0.57 -7.36 -5.35
N HIS A 106 -0.77 -8.59 -5.82
CA HIS A 106 -1.95 -9.39 -5.52
C HIS A 106 -1.64 -10.89 -5.65
N SER A 107 -2.50 -11.76 -5.09
CA SER A 107 -2.47 -13.20 -5.36
C SER A 107 -3.22 -13.55 -6.65
N PHE A 108 -2.88 -14.68 -7.25
CA PHE A 108 -3.64 -15.24 -8.38
C PHE A 108 -4.87 -16.05 -7.95
N GLY A 109 -4.90 -16.54 -6.72
CA GLY A 109 -5.96 -17.40 -6.18
C GLY A 109 -7.25 -16.67 -5.88
#